data_AF-A0A8H3D456-F1
#
_entry.id   AF-A0A8H3D456-F1
#
_cell.length_a   1.000
_cell.length_b   1.000
_cell.length_c   1.000
_cell.angle_alpha   90.00
_cell.angle_beta   90.00
_cell.angle_gamma   90.00
#
_symmetry.space_group_name_H-M   'P 1'
#
loop_
_entity.id
_entity.type
_entity.pdbx_description
1 polymer ?
#
loop_
_entity_poly.entity_id
_entity_poly.type
_entity_poly.pdbx_seq_one_letter_code
_entity_poly.pdbx_strand_id
1 'polypeptide(L)'
;MIIHIVLWKLKGSTDAGEESQPPATFTDATATGVIQATQGQIDAFKENSKREIAEALKKVPGPLGPMQFGPPQLPERAKGYEFALYSRFKDLESLQKYAVSDAHMSVVNSIVKPRTVPEATMAYDIEIPDDA
;
A
#
# COMPACT_ATOMS: atom_id res chain seq x y z
N MET A 1 -5.47 9.87 21.05
CA MET A 1 -5.77 9.79 19.59
C MET A 1 -5.01 8.60 18.98
N ILE A 2 -5.50 7.94 17.93
CA ILE A 2 -4.74 6.88 17.24
C ILE A 2 -4.12 7.40 15.94
N ILE A 3 -2.83 7.10 15.74
CA ILE A 3 -2.15 7.21 14.44
C ILE A 3 -2.10 5.82 13.81
N HIS A 4 -2.61 5.69 12.58
CA HIS A 4 -2.55 4.48 11.78
C HIS A 4 -1.61 4.71 10.60
N ILE A 5 -0.51 3.96 10.55
CA ILE A 5 0.50 3.99 9.50
C ILE A 5 0.45 2.68 8.73
N VAL A 6 0.44 2.75 7.40
CA VAL A 6 0.56 1.54 6.57
C VAL A 6 1.69 1.73 5.58
N LEU A 7 2.58 0.76 5.48
CA LEU A 7 3.66 0.71 4.51
C LEU A 7 3.42 -0.43 3.52
N TRP A 8 3.67 -0.17 2.23
CA TRP A 8 3.51 -1.15 1.17
C TRP A 8 4.78 -1.35 0.35
N LYS A 9 5.10 -2.61 0.08
CA LYS A 9 5.89 -3.01 -1.08
C LYS A 9 4.96 -3.23 -2.27
N LEU A 10 5.29 -2.65 -3.42
CA LEU A 10 4.47 -2.81 -4.64
C LEU A 10 4.89 -4.08 -5.39
N LYS A 11 3.96 -4.68 -6.14
CA LYS A 11 4.32 -5.77 -7.06
C LYS A 11 5.28 -5.26 -8.13
N GLY A 12 6.18 -6.13 -8.58
CA GLY A 12 7.27 -5.75 -9.48
C GLY A 12 8.47 -5.11 -8.76
N SER A 13 8.50 -5.17 -7.42
CA SER A 13 9.69 -4.84 -6.64
C SER A 13 10.64 -6.03 -6.57
N THR A 14 11.88 -5.80 -6.97
CA THR A 14 12.99 -6.74 -6.80
C THR A 14 13.43 -6.66 -5.34
N ASP A 15 12.89 -7.52 -4.49
CA ASP A 15 13.37 -7.61 -3.11
C ASP A 15 14.84 -8.05 -3.10
N ALA A 16 15.72 -7.18 -2.60
CA ALA A 16 17.09 -7.52 -2.28
C ALA A 16 17.11 -8.29 -0.95
N GLY A 17 16.80 -9.59 -1.02
CA GLY A 17 16.93 -10.50 0.11
C GLY A 17 15.69 -11.38 0.31
N GLU A 18 15.92 -12.68 0.05
CA GLU A 18 15.07 -13.84 0.34
C GLU A 18 13.87 -14.11 -0.58
N GLU A 19 13.93 -15.32 -1.15
CA GLU A 19 13.04 -15.98 -2.11
C GLU A 19 12.60 -15.18 -3.34
N SER A 20 13.15 -15.61 -4.48
CA SER A 20 12.78 -15.20 -5.83
C SER A 20 11.27 -15.24 -6.02
N GLN A 21 10.59 -14.11 -5.84
CA GLN A 21 9.23 -13.96 -6.34
C GLN A 21 9.25 -14.26 -7.84
N PRO A 22 8.32 -15.09 -8.35
CA PRO A 22 8.18 -15.24 -9.78
C PRO A 22 7.93 -13.86 -10.40
N PRO A 23 8.56 -13.56 -11.55
CA PRO A 23 8.45 -12.27 -12.20
C PRO A 23 6.97 -11.92 -12.42
N ALA A 24 6.62 -10.65 -12.24
CA ALA A 24 5.25 -10.17 -12.43
C ALA A 24 4.75 -10.54 -13.84
N THR A 25 3.80 -11.48 -13.91
CA THR A 25 3.21 -11.95 -15.16
C THR A 25 2.03 -11.06 -15.54
N PHE A 26 2.16 -10.37 -16.67
CA PHE A 26 1.04 -9.74 -17.37
C PHE A 26 0.75 -10.58 -18.62
N THR A 27 -0.45 -11.15 -18.73
CA THR A 27 -0.84 -11.98 -19.88
C THR A 27 -1.17 -11.11 -21.08
N ASP A 28 -0.34 -11.20 -22.13
CA ASP A 28 -0.70 -10.79 -23.49
C ASP A 28 -1.15 -12.04 -24.27
N ALA A 29 -2.36 -12.00 -24.82
CA ALA A 29 -3.07 -13.16 -25.37
C ALA A 29 -2.54 -13.64 -26.73
N THR A 30 -1.38 -13.14 -27.20
CA THR A 30 -0.89 -13.40 -28.56
C THR A 30 0.55 -13.89 -28.68
N ALA A 31 1.28 -14.11 -27.58
CA ALA A 31 2.66 -14.59 -27.63
C ALA A 31 2.88 -15.84 -26.78
N THR A 32 3.34 -16.92 -27.41
CA THR A 32 3.81 -18.16 -26.78
C THR A 32 5.17 -17.95 -26.09
N GLY A 33 5.22 -17.04 -25.11
CA GLY A 33 6.43 -16.73 -24.35
C GLY A 33 6.16 -15.73 -23.23
N VAL A 34 6.80 -15.92 -22.07
CA VAL A 34 6.75 -14.96 -20.96
C VAL A 34 7.52 -13.71 -21.38
N ILE A 35 6.82 -12.64 -21.74
CA ILE A 35 7.45 -11.34 -21.98
C ILE A 35 7.77 -10.72 -20.61
N GLN A 36 9.05 -10.57 -20.29
CA GLN A 36 9.46 -9.81 -19.10
C GLN A 36 9.10 -8.33 -19.31
N ALA A 37 8.39 -7.74 -18.34
CA ALA A 37 8.11 -6.31 -18.34
C ALA A 37 9.44 -5.52 -18.30
N THR A 38 9.52 -4.46 -19.09
CA THR A 38 10.66 -3.54 -19.05
C THR A 38 10.67 -2.75 -17.75
N GLN A 39 11.83 -2.24 -17.34
CA GLN A 39 11.93 -1.39 -16.14
C GLN A 39 10.97 -0.18 -16.21
N GLY A 40 10.84 0.45 -17.38
CA GLY A 40 9.90 1.57 -17.57
C GLY A 40 8.43 1.17 -17.37
N GLN A 41 8.05 -0.05 -17.76
CA GLN A 41 6.70 -0.57 -17.50
C GLN A 41 6.47 -0.85 -16.01
N ILE A 42 7.51 -1.36 -15.30
CA ILE A 42 7.47 -1.58 -13.86
C ILE A 42 7.33 -0.25 -13.12
N ASP A 43 8.12 0.76 -13.48
CA ASP A 43 8.08 2.08 -12.85
C ASP A 43 6.72 2.76 -13.07
N ALA A 44 6.19 2.69 -14.30
CA ALA A 44 4.86 3.21 -14.62
C ALA A 44 3.75 2.49 -13.83
N PHE A 45 3.83 1.16 -13.70
CA PHE A 45 2.90 0.38 -12.89
C PHE A 45 2.94 0.82 -11.42
N LYS A 46 4.14 1.00 -10.87
CA LYS A 46 4.33 1.43 -9.48
C LYS A 46 3.75 2.82 -9.24
N GLU A 47 4.04 3.77 -10.12
CA GLU A 47 3.53 5.14 -9.97
C GLU A 47 1.99 5.20 -10.08
N ASN A 48 1.42 4.49 -11.06
CA ASN A 48 -0.04 4.37 -11.18
C ASN A 48 -0.65 3.70 -9.95
N SER A 49 0.01 2.67 -9.41
CA SER A 49 -0.46 1.96 -8.21
C SER A 49 -0.53 2.86 -6.99
N LYS A 50 0.52 3.68 -6.75
CA LYS A 50 0.54 4.64 -5.64
C LYS A 50 -0.61 5.65 -5.77
N ARG A 51 -0.81 6.20 -6.96
CA ARG A 51 -1.89 7.16 -7.24
C ARG A 51 -3.27 6.53 -6.98
N GLU A 52 -3.53 5.37 -7.56
CA GLU A 52 -4.84 4.71 -7.47
C GLU A 52 -5.18 4.26 -6.05
N ILE A 53 -4.20 3.74 -5.30
CA ILE A 53 -4.35 3.41 -3.88
C ILE A 53 -4.70 4.67 -3.08
N ALA A 54 -3.95 5.76 -3.26
CA ALA A 54 -4.19 7.00 -2.54
C ALA A 54 -5.55 7.62 -2.87
N GLU A 55 -5.93 7.68 -4.15
CA GLU A 55 -7.23 8.22 -4.58
C GLU A 55 -8.41 7.41 -4.07
N ALA A 56 -8.29 6.09 -4.02
CA ALA A 56 -9.34 5.22 -3.51
C ALA A 56 -9.47 5.34 -1.97
N LEU A 57 -8.36 5.24 -1.23
CA LEU A 57 -8.37 5.27 0.23
C LEU A 57 -8.79 6.65 0.78
N LYS A 58 -8.44 7.76 0.13
CA LYS A 58 -8.89 9.11 0.52
C LYS A 58 -10.41 9.28 0.55
N LYS A 59 -11.16 8.42 -0.18
CA LYS A 59 -12.63 8.46 -0.24
C LYS A 59 -13.29 7.62 0.85
N VAL A 60 -12.51 6.81 1.58
CA VAL A 60 -13.04 5.95 2.64
C VAL A 60 -13.30 6.79 3.89
N PRO A 61 -14.54 6.80 4.42
CA PRO A 61 -14.88 7.55 5.63
C PRO A 61 -14.25 6.90 6.88
N GLY A 62 -14.13 7.67 7.96
CA GLY A 62 -13.67 7.15 9.26
C GLY A 62 -12.53 7.96 9.90
N PRO A 63 -11.44 8.27 9.17
CA PRO A 63 -10.37 9.09 9.72
C PRO A 63 -10.83 10.51 10.09
N LEU A 64 -10.16 11.12 11.07
CA LEU A 64 -10.41 12.49 11.56
C LEU A 64 -10.03 13.60 10.56
N GLY A 65 -9.45 13.25 9.43
CA GLY A 65 -9.07 14.19 8.38
C GLY A 65 -8.56 13.47 7.14
N PRO A 66 -8.11 14.21 6.12
CA PRO A 66 -7.59 13.61 4.90
C PRO A 66 -6.41 12.69 5.20
N MET A 67 -6.47 11.46 4.69
CA MET A 67 -5.33 10.54 4.71
C MET A 67 -4.18 11.13 3.91
N GLN A 68 -2.97 10.99 4.44
CA GLN A 68 -1.74 11.47 3.82
C GLN A 68 -0.96 10.28 3.27
N PHE A 69 -0.23 10.52 2.18
CA PHE A 69 0.53 9.49 1.49
C PHE A 69 1.86 10.06 1.02
N GLY A 70 2.86 9.20 0.90
CA GLY A 70 4.13 9.61 0.33
C GLY A 70 5.15 8.47 0.21
N PRO A 71 6.24 8.72 -0.55
CA PRO A 71 7.39 7.82 -0.59
C PRO A 71 8.24 7.98 0.68
N PRO A 72 9.05 6.96 1.03
CA PRO A 72 10.07 7.13 2.04
C PRO A 72 11.07 8.22 1.63
N GLN A 73 11.43 9.10 2.57
CA GLN A 73 12.43 10.14 2.34
C GLN A 73 13.87 9.62 2.46
N LEU A 74 14.06 8.48 3.14
CA LEU A 74 15.33 7.78 3.30
C LEU A 74 15.15 6.33 2.82
N PRO A 75 15.15 6.08 1.49
CA PRO A 75 14.85 4.76 0.91
C PRO A 75 15.74 3.63 1.44
N GLU A 76 17.00 3.94 1.77
CA GLU A 76 17.96 2.98 2.33
C GLU A 76 17.57 2.48 3.73
N ARG A 77 16.74 3.23 4.47
CA ARG A 77 16.17 2.82 5.77
C ARG A 77 14.78 2.20 5.64
N ALA A 78 14.20 2.26 4.45
CA ALA A 78 12.82 1.89 4.19
C ALA A 78 12.64 0.38 3.93
N LYS A 79 13.69 -0.44 3.97
CA LYS A 79 13.61 -1.91 3.83
C LYS A 79 12.76 -2.38 2.63
N GLY A 80 12.86 -1.67 1.51
CA GLY A 80 12.11 -1.96 0.29
C GLY A 80 10.64 -1.51 0.29
N TYR A 81 10.13 -0.88 1.36
CA TYR A 81 8.83 -0.21 1.33
C TYR A 81 8.92 1.05 0.48
N GLU A 82 7.99 1.21 -0.46
CA GLU A 82 8.07 2.25 -1.49
C GLU A 82 7.01 3.34 -1.31
N PHE A 83 6.03 3.07 -0.45
CA PHE A 83 4.85 3.91 -0.28
C PHE A 83 4.25 3.74 1.11
N ALA A 84 3.79 4.84 1.68
CA ALA A 84 3.20 4.88 3.01
C ALA A 84 1.87 5.64 3.03
N LEU A 85 0.99 5.25 3.94
CA LEU A 85 -0.19 5.98 4.40
C LEU A 85 0.03 6.44 5.83
N TYR A 86 -0.45 7.65 6.11
CA TYR A 86 -0.61 8.19 7.45
C TYR A 86 -2.05 8.66 7.64
N SER A 87 -2.69 8.23 8.73
CA SER A 87 -4.05 8.63 9.07
C SER A 87 -4.25 8.72 10.57
N ARG A 88 -5.30 9.44 10.98
CA ARG A 88 -5.63 9.69 12.39
C ARG A 88 -7.05 9.25 12.68
N PHE A 89 -7.25 8.58 13.80
CA PHE A 89 -8.56 8.18 14.30
C PHE A 89 -8.76 8.73 15.71
N LYS A 90 -10.03 8.94 16.08
CA LYS A 90 -10.40 9.46 17.40
C LYS A 90 -9.87 8.58 18.52
N ASP A 91 -10.15 7.28 18.40
CA ASP A 91 -9.92 6.25 19.39
C ASP A 91 -9.78 4.89 18.70
N LEU A 92 -9.44 3.86 19.48
CA LEU A 92 -9.29 2.49 18.99
C LEU A 92 -10.60 1.95 18.39
N GLU A 93 -11.75 2.29 18.97
CA GLU A 93 -13.06 1.86 18.48
C GLU A 93 -13.31 2.37 17.06
N SER A 94 -12.98 3.63 16.79
CA SER A 94 -13.09 4.24 15.46
C SER A 94 -12.19 3.55 14.43
N LEU A 95 -10.96 3.18 14.82
CA LEU A 95 -10.05 2.42 13.96
C LEU A 95 -10.59 1.00 13.68
N GLN A 96 -11.09 0.30 14.69
CA GLN A 96 -11.65 -1.04 14.53
C GLN A 96 -12.86 -1.04 13.60
N LYS A 97 -13.77 -0.07 13.75
CA LYS A 97 -14.92 0.12 12.85
C LYS A 97 -14.48 0.39 11.41
N TYR A 98 -13.48 1.24 11.24
CA TYR A 98 -12.91 1.51 9.92
C TYR A 98 -12.32 0.25 9.28
N ALA A 99 -11.53 -0.51 10.04
CA ALA A 99 -10.78 -1.66 9.56
C ALA A 99 -11.69 -2.74 8.93
N VAL A 100 -12.88 -2.94 9.50
CA VAL A 100 -13.86 -3.94 9.02
C VAL A 100 -14.98 -3.34 8.17
N SER A 101 -14.98 -2.03 7.90
CA SER A 101 -16.04 -1.39 7.13
C SER A 101 -16.06 -1.86 5.67
N ASP A 102 -17.26 -2.02 5.10
CA ASP A 102 -17.42 -2.46 3.71
C ASP A 102 -16.70 -1.53 2.72
N ALA A 103 -16.73 -0.23 2.97
CA ALA A 103 -16.04 0.76 2.14
C ALA A 103 -14.52 0.55 2.15
N HIS A 104 -13.92 0.33 3.33
CA HIS A 104 -12.49 0.05 3.46
C HIS A 104 -12.14 -1.29 2.82
N MET A 105 -12.85 -2.35 3.19
CA MET A 105 -12.57 -3.71 2.72
C MET A 105 -12.74 -3.85 1.21
N SER A 106 -13.71 -3.13 0.61
CA SER A 106 -13.87 -3.06 -0.84
C SER A 106 -12.62 -2.48 -1.51
N VAL A 107 -12.10 -1.35 -1.04
CA VAL A 107 -10.88 -0.73 -1.57
C VAL A 107 -9.65 -1.63 -1.35
N VAL A 108 -9.51 -2.22 -0.16
CA VAL A 108 -8.38 -3.12 0.15
C VAL A 108 -8.36 -4.32 -0.80
N ASN A 109 -9.52 -4.96 -0.99
CA ASN A 109 -9.59 -6.18 -1.79
C ASN A 109 -9.51 -5.91 -3.31
N SER A 110 -10.12 -4.82 -3.80
CA SER A 110 -10.18 -4.52 -5.24
C SER A 110 -9.03 -3.67 -5.76
N ILE A 111 -8.43 -2.82 -4.92
CA ILE A 111 -7.39 -1.86 -5.34
C ILE A 111 -6.03 -2.20 -4.72
N VAL A 112 -5.96 -2.32 -3.39
CA VAL A 112 -4.68 -2.43 -2.67
C VAL A 112 -4.01 -3.79 -2.88
N LYS A 113 -4.70 -4.90 -2.55
CA LYS A 113 -4.13 -6.26 -2.65
C LYS A 113 -3.66 -6.63 -4.06
N PRO A 114 -4.35 -6.26 -5.15
CA PRO A 114 -3.85 -6.54 -6.49
C PRO A 114 -2.52 -5.86 -6.83
N ARG A 115 -2.19 -4.73 -6.19
CA ARG A 115 -1.03 -3.88 -6.53
C ARG A 115 0.15 -4.02 -5.57
N THR A 116 -0.07 -4.63 -4.42
CA THR A 116 0.90 -4.76 -3.33
C THR A 116 1.31 -6.21 -3.13
N VAL A 117 2.46 -6.45 -2.52
CA VAL A 117 2.86 -7.78 -2.06
C VAL A 117 2.09 -8.07 -0.76
N PRO A 118 1.13 -9.02 -0.73
CA PRO A 118 0.22 -9.18 0.41
C PRO A 118 0.94 -9.43 1.74
N GLU A 119 1.94 -10.31 1.73
CA GLU A 119 2.72 -10.69 2.92
C GLU A 119 3.72 -9.60 3.37
N ALA A 120 3.90 -8.55 2.57
CA ALA A 120 4.81 -7.44 2.86
C ALA A 120 4.06 -6.12 3.11
N THR A 121 2.75 -6.17 3.38
CA THR A 121 2.02 -4.99 3.87
C THR A 121 2.19 -4.90 5.38
N MET A 122 2.67 -3.76 5.89
CA MET A 122 2.82 -3.54 7.32
C MET A 122 1.92 -2.39 7.76
N ALA A 123 0.96 -2.70 8.64
CA ALA A 123 0.18 -1.70 9.36
C ALA A 123 0.72 -1.57 10.79
N TYR A 124 0.86 -0.34 11.28
CA TYR A 124 1.33 -0.02 12.62
C TYR A 124 0.48 1.07 13.23
N ASP A 125 -0.13 0.75 14.36
CA ASP A 125 -1.08 1.60 15.07
C ASP A 125 -0.47 2.07 16.39
N ILE A 126 -0.53 3.37 16.63
CA ILE A 126 0.03 4.00 17.82
C ILE A 126 -1.02 4.86 18.49
N GLU A 127 -1.27 4.61 19.76
CA GLU A 127 -2.01 5.54 20.59
C GLU A 127 -1.07 6.67 21.03
N ILE A 128 -1.46 7.89 20.69
CA ILE A 128 -0.80 9.13 21.08
C ILE A 128 -1.56 9.69 22.30
N PRO A 129 -0.89 9.76 23.47
CA PRO A 129 -1.41 10.44 24.64
C PRO A 129 -1.75 11.91 24.36
N ASP A 130 -2.69 12.47 25.11
CA ASP A 130 -3.10 13.87 24.93
C ASP A 130 -2.02 14.89 25.37
N ASP A 131 -1.00 14.44 26.09
CA ASP A 131 0.13 15.24 26.60
C ASP A 131 1.42 15.12 25.77
N ALA A 132 1.35 14.45 24.60
CA ALA A 132 2.47 14.23 23.69
C ALA A 132 2.71 15.37 22.69
#